data_AF-A0A1T4SB59-F1
#
_entry.id   AF-A0A1T4SB59-F1
#
_cell.length_a   1.000
_cell.length_b   1.000
_cell.length_c   1.000
_cell.angle_alpha   90.00
_cell.angle_beta   90.00
_cell.angle_gamma   90.00
#
_symmetry.space_group_name_H-M   'P 1'
#
loop_
_entity.id
_entity.type
_entity.pdbx_description
1 polymer ?
#
loop_
_entity_poly.entity_id
_entity_poly.type
_entity_poly.pdbx_seq_one_letter_code
_entity_poly.pdbx_strand_id
1 'polypeptide(L)'
;MFHIIPSHISRLDYSVVSTDGDLLTIQFQVPSAFAATLPTLLRSLAESFTMMGQKARVAQATARARDPELIKQREEERLKADQTILHRFDRFVLSGMNNREAIRATRDYFNSRGLSTTSYIIELTVRQYGRLSKKKNGLIISSNRLEAKGNKNKSL
;
A
#
# COMPACT_ATOMS: atom_id res chain seq x y z
N MET A 1 -55.52 0.10 10.77
CA MET A 1 -54.66 0.00 11.96
C MET A 1 -53.22 0.05 11.45
N PHE A 2 -52.53 1.17 11.63
CA PHE A 2 -51.20 1.38 11.07
C PHE A 2 -50.15 0.72 11.98
N HIS A 3 -49.41 -0.24 11.46
CA HIS A 3 -48.22 -0.74 12.13
C HIS A 3 -47.11 0.30 11.97
N ILE A 4 -46.82 1.00 13.05
CA ILE A 4 -45.71 1.94 13.17
C ILE A 4 -44.43 1.10 13.07
N ILE A 5 -43.73 1.20 11.94
CA ILE A 5 -42.38 0.66 11.78
C ILE A 5 -41.45 1.62 12.54
N PRO A 6 -40.75 1.19 13.61
CA PRO A 6 -39.86 2.08 14.34
C PRO A 6 -38.66 2.43 13.45
N SER A 7 -38.58 3.70 13.06
CA SER A 7 -37.58 4.28 12.16
C SER A 7 -36.23 4.61 12.84
N HIS A 8 -35.79 3.80 13.80
CA HIS A 8 -34.51 4.00 14.50
C HIS A 8 -33.68 2.72 14.59
N ILE A 9 -33.33 2.13 13.44
CA ILE A 9 -32.18 1.22 13.36
C ILE A 9 -31.00 2.06 12.85
N SER A 10 -30.57 3.05 13.64
CA SER A 10 -29.43 3.91 13.29
C SER A 10 -28.11 3.45 13.90
N ARG A 11 -28.13 2.35 14.66
CA ARG A 11 -26.93 1.73 15.23
C ARG A 11 -27.05 0.23 15.04
N LEU A 12 -26.06 -0.36 14.37
CA LEU A 12 -25.82 -1.79 14.47
C LEU A 12 -25.49 -2.06 15.94
N ASP A 13 -26.30 -2.85 16.63
CA ASP A 13 -25.96 -3.33 17.97
C ASP A 13 -24.94 -4.45 17.81
N TYR A 14 -23.69 -4.11 18.12
CA TYR A 14 -22.57 -5.05 18.11
C TYR A 14 -21.84 -5.01 19.44
N SER A 15 -21.36 -6.17 19.88
CA SER A 15 -20.52 -6.30 21.06
C SER A 15 -19.29 -7.14 20.74
N VAL A 16 -18.13 -6.71 21.23
CA VAL A 16 -16.92 -7.54 21.19
C VAL A 16 -17.03 -8.58 22.30
N VAL A 17 -17.11 -9.85 21.91
CA VAL A 17 -17.33 -10.97 22.85
C VAL A 17 -15.99 -11.45 23.39
N SER A 18 -14.98 -11.53 22.54
CA SER A 18 -13.65 -11.97 22.93
C SER A 18 -12.58 -11.43 22.00
N THR A 19 -11.38 -11.34 22.55
CA THR A 19 -10.14 -11.08 21.82
C THR A 19 -9.17 -12.20 22.15
N ASP A 20 -8.67 -12.89 21.13
CA ASP A 20 -7.66 -13.93 21.28
C ASP A 20 -6.46 -13.60 20.39
N GLY A 21 -5.41 -13.05 21.00
CA GLY A 21 -4.22 -12.56 20.30
C GLY A 21 -4.56 -11.57 19.18
N ASP A 22 -4.49 -12.05 17.94
CA ASP A 22 -4.72 -11.29 16.70
C ASP A 22 -6.18 -11.35 16.20
N LEU A 23 -7.04 -12.14 16.84
CA LEU A 23 -8.42 -12.37 16.42
C LEU A 23 -9.42 -11.68 17.35
N LEU A 24 -10.47 -11.12 16.76
CA LEU A 24 -11.52 -10.42 17.48
C LEU A 24 -12.88 -11.01 17.09
N THR A 25 -13.63 -11.46 18.08
CA THR A 25 -14.96 -12.05 17.90
C THR A 25 -16.02 -10.97 18.14
N ILE A 26 -16.77 -10.63 17.10
CA ILE A 26 -17.88 -9.65 17.17
C ILE A 26 -19.20 -10.39 17.09
N GLN A 27 -20.10 -10.09 18.03
CA GLN A 27 -21.49 -10.49 17.96
C GLN A 27 -22.32 -9.33 17.41
N PHE A 28 -23.15 -9.63 16.41
CA PHE A 28 -24.07 -8.67 15.80
C PHE A 28 -25.51 -9.08 16.08
N GLN A 29 -26.36 -8.10 16.42
CA GLN A 29 -27.79 -8.26 16.39
C GLN A 29 -28.34 -7.62 15.12
N VAL A 30 -28.95 -8.42 14.25
CA VAL A 30 -29.52 -7.97 12.98
C VAL A 30 -30.92 -8.55 12.78
N PRO A 31 -31.80 -7.89 12.01
CA PRO A 31 -33.10 -8.46 11.67
C PRO A 31 -32.93 -9.81 10.94
N SER A 32 -33.82 -10.77 11.21
CA SER A 32 -33.72 -12.15 10.70
C SER A 32 -33.59 -12.25 9.18
N ALA A 33 -34.20 -11.31 8.43
CA ALA A 33 -34.09 -11.22 6.98
C ALA A 33 -32.64 -11.02 6.48
N PHE A 34 -31.75 -10.45 7.30
CA PHE A 34 -30.34 -10.23 6.96
C PHE A 34 -29.44 -11.42 7.29
N ALA A 35 -29.91 -12.41 8.05
CA ALA A 35 -29.09 -13.56 8.46
C ALA A 35 -28.56 -14.37 7.26
N ALA A 36 -29.31 -14.41 6.15
CA ALA A 36 -28.90 -15.11 4.93
C ALA A 36 -27.93 -14.30 4.06
N THR A 37 -27.99 -12.97 4.08
CA THR A 37 -27.21 -12.09 3.20
C THR A 37 -25.93 -11.57 3.87
N LEU A 38 -25.93 -11.43 5.19
CA LEU A 38 -24.81 -10.91 5.97
C LEU A 38 -23.52 -11.75 5.82
N PRO A 39 -23.54 -13.10 5.85
CA PRO A 39 -22.31 -13.89 5.64
C PRO A 39 -21.69 -13.66 4.26
N THR A 40 -22.53 -13.52 3.23
CA THR A 40 -22.09 -13.27 1.86
C THR A 40 -21.45 -11.89 1.70
N LEU A 41 -21.99 -10.88 2.39
CA LEU A 41 -21.40 -9.54 2.46
C LEU A 41 -20.08 -9.53 3.23
N LEU A 42 -19.99 -10.22 4.36
CA LEU A 42 -18.73 -10.33 5.11
C LEU A 42 -17.66 -11.07 4.31
N ARG A 43 -18.06 -12.08 3.52
CA ARG A 43 -17.16 -12.80 2.62
C ARG A 43 -16.59 -11.91 1.52
N SER A 44 -17.39 -11.01 0.92
CA SER A 44 -16.87 -10.08 -0.09
C SER A 44 -15.92 -9.03 0.50
N LEU A 45 -16.09 -8.70 1.78
CA LEU A 45 -15.21 -7.80 2.52
C LEU A 45 -13.98 -8.48 3.12
N ALA A 46 -13.90 -9.81 3.15
CA ALA A 46 -12.79 -10.55 3.77
C ALA A 46 -11.41 -10.19 3.17
N GLU A 47 -11.34 -10.03 1.85
CA GLU A 47 -10.12 -9.59 1.16
C GLU A 47 -9.75 -8.14 1.54
N SER A 48 -10.76 -7.27 1.67
CA SER A 48 -10.58 -5.89 2.11
C SER A 48 -10.11 -5.81 3.56
N PHE A 49 -10.65 -6.62 4.46
CA PHE A 49 -10.20 -6.72 5.85
C PHE A 49 -8.76 -7.23 5.95
N THR A 50 -8.38 -8.19 5.10
CA THR A 50 -7.00 -8.69 5.04
C THR A 50 -6.02 -7.58 4.61
N MET A 51 -6.38 -6.80 3.59
CA MET A 51 -5.58 -5.65 3.16
C MET A 51 -5.53 -4.53 4.21
N MET A 52 -6.65 -4.24 4.88
CA MET A 52 -6.71 -3.26 5.97
C MET A 52 -5.87 -3.71 7.17
N GLY A 53 -5.90 -5.00 7.51
CA GLY A 53 -5.05 -5.59 8.54
C GLY A 53 -3.56 -5.48 8.19
N GLN A 54 -3.16 -5.74 6.94
CA GLN A 54 -1.78 -5.52 6.48
C GLN A 54 -1.38 -4.04 6.59
N LYS A 55 -2.23 -3.12 6.14
CA LYS A 55 -1.98 -1.68 6.24
C LYS A 55 -1.89 -1.21 7.70
N ALA A 56 -2.76 -1.72 8.58
CA ALA A 56 -2.75 -1.41 10.00
C ALA A 56 -1.49 -1.95 10.68
N ARG A 57 -1.04 -3.16 10.36
CA ARG A 57 0.23 -3.72 10.85
C ARG A 57 1.44 -2.90 10.38
N VAL A 58 1.45 -2.46 9.12
CA VAL A 58 2.49 -1.56 8.59
C VAL A 58 2.45 -0.19 9.28
N ALA A 59 1.26 0.37 9.50
CA ALA A 59 1.07 1.63 10.23
C ALA A 59 1.50 1.52 11.71
N GLN A 60 1.24 0.38 12.35
CA GLN A 60 1.64 0.12 13.73
C GLN A 60 3.14 -0.15 13.85
N ALA A 61 3.74 -0.85 12.88
CA ALA A 61 5.18 -1.06 12.80
C ALA A 61 5.94 0.25 12.53
N THR A 62 5.36 1.15 11.74
CA THR A 62 5.90 2.50 11.53
C THR A 62 5.69 3.39 12.76
N ALA A 63 4.60 3.23 13.51
CA ALA A 63 4.37 3.94 14.77
C ALA A 63 5.30 3.48 15.93
N ARG A 64 5.74 2.20 15.93
CA ARG A 64 6.65 1.65 16.95
C ARG A 64 8.14 1.90 16.68
N ALA A 65 8.53 2.31 15.47
CA ALA A 65 9.92 2.66 15.16
C ALA A 65 10.16 4.16 15.39
N ARG A 66 10.37 4.56 16.65
CA ARG A 66 10.73 5.94 17.06
C ARG A 66 12.24 6.14 17.24
N ASP A 67 13.06 5.40 16.51
CA ASP A 67 14.50 5.67 16.45
C ASP A 67 14.82 6.38 15.13
N PRO A 68 15.20 7.67 15.14
CA PRO A 68 15.51 8.41 13.92
C PRO A 68 16.68 7.80 13.13
N GLU A 69 17.57 7.03 13.77
CA GLU A 69 18.67 6.34 13.07
C GLU A 69 18.17 5.14 12.27
N LEU A 70 17.24 4.34 12.83
CA LEU A 70 16.64 3.22 12.11
C LEU A 70 15.76 3.68 10.93
N ILE A 71 15.13 4.84 11.05
CA ILE A 71 14.38 5.44 9.93
C ILE A 71 15.34 5.81 8.80
N LYS A 72 16.46 6.47 9.11
CA LYS A 72 17.48 6.82 8.10
C LYS A 72 18.06 5.58 7.44
N GLN A 73 18.41 4.55 8.21
CA GLN A 73 18.94 3.30 7.66
C GLN A 73 17.95 2.64 6.69
N ARG A 74 16.66 2.58 7.04
CA ARG A 74 15.62 2.04 6.15
C ARG A 74 15.41 2.88 4.89
N GLU A 75 15.49 4.20 5.01
CA GLU A 75 15.40 5.10 3.84
C GLU A 75 16.62 4.91 2.92
N GLU A 76 17.82 4.78 3.48
CA GLU A 76 19.05 4.49 2.72
C GLU A 76 19.01 3.12 2.04
N GLU A 77 18.56 2.08 2.73
CA GLU A 77 18.37 0.74 2.16
C GLU A 77 17.35 0.76 1.02
N ARG A 78 16.24 1.47 1.22
CA ARG A 78 15.21 1.64 0.18
C ARG A 78 15.76 2.39 -1.03
N LEU A 79 16.51 3.47 -0.81
CA LEU A 79 17.15 4.23 -1.90
C LEU A 79 18.16 3.36 -2.66
N LYS A 80 18.96 2.54 -1.97
CA LYS A 80 19.88 1.58 -2.61
C LYS A 80 19.13 0.54 -3.43
N ALA A 81 18.02 0.02 -2.92
CA ALA A 81 17.17 -0.93 -3.64
C ALA A 81 16.58 -0.29 -4.90
N ASP A 82 16.02 0.92 -4.80
CA ASP A 82 15.48 1.67 -5.94
C ASP A 82 16.56 1.93 -7.00
N GLN A 83 17.75 2.38 -6.60
CA GLN A 83 18.87 2.60 -7.52
C GLN A 83 19.31 1.31 -8.24
N THR A 84 19.32 0.18 -7.53
CA THR A 84 19.68 -1.11 -8.13
C THR A 84 18.67 -1.53 -9.19
N ILE A 85 17.37 -1.33 -8.91
CA ILE A 85 16.28 -1.59 -9.87
C ILE A 85 16.43 -0.69 -11.09
N LEU A 86 16.62 0.62 -10.88
CA LEU A 86 16.76 1.60 -11.96
C LEU A 86 17.97 1.33 -12.83
N HIS A 87 19.12 1.06 -12.23
CA HIS A 87 20.34 0.75 -12.97
C HIS A 87 20.17 -0.52 -13.83
N ARG A 88 19.46 -1.54 -13.33
CA ARG A 88 19.20 -2.74 -14.11
C ARG A 88 18.21 -2.48 -15.25
N PHE A 89 17.15 -1.74 -14.98
CA PHE A 89 16.17 -1.32 -15.98
C PHE A 89 16.83 -0.49 -17.10
N ASP A 90 17.63 0.52 -16.73
CA ASP A 90 18.32 1.41 -17.67
C ASP A 90 19.28 0.61 -18.56
N ARG A 91 20.00 -0.40 -18.02
CA ARG A 91 20.84 -1.31 -18.84
C ARG A 91 20.04 -2.08 -19.89
N PHE A 92 18.85 -2.57 -19.54
CA PHE A 92 18.01 -3.28 -20.51
C PHE A 92 17.43 -2.34 -21.58
N VAL A 93 17.03 -1.13 -21.19
CA VAL A 93 16.59 -0.12 -22.16
C VAL A 93 17.74 0.28 -23.09
N LEU A 94 18.95 0.50 -22.57
CA LEU A 94 20.14 0.81 -23.37
C LEU A 94 20.54 -0.34 -24.31
N SER A 95 20.19 -1.60 -23.98
CA SER A 95 20.37 -2.74 -24.88
C SER A 95 19.34 -2.82 -26.01
N GLY A 96 18.44 -1.83 -26.11
CA GLY A 96 17.43 -1.73 -27.17
C GLY A 96 16.08 -2.37 -26.82
N MET A 97 15.88 -2.83 -25.58
CA MET A 97 14.59 -3.41 -25.16
C MET A 97 13.53 -2.34 -24.99
N ASN A 98 12.28 -2.65 -25.35
CA ASN A 98 11.16 -1.78 -25.05
C ASN A 98 10.90 -1.74 -23.53
N ASN A 99 10.31 -0.67 -23.01
CA ASN A 99 10.00 -0.46 -21.60
C ASN A 99 9.31 -1.67 -20.93
N ARG A 100 8.35 -2.30 -21.62
CA ARG A 100 7.63 -3.47 -21.09
C ARG A 100 8.53 -4.71 -20.98
N GLU A 101 9.44 -4.88 -21.93
CA GLU A 101 10.41 -5.98 -21.94
C GLU A 101 11.50 -5.75 -20.90
N ALA A 102 11.98 -4.51 -20.77
CA ALA A 102 12.95 -4.10 -19.74
C ALA A 102 12.41 -4.28 -18.32
N ILE A 103 11.12 -4.01 -18.06
CA ILE A 103 10.46 -4.30 -16.79
C ILE A 103 10.46 -5.81 -16.51
N ARG A 104 10.11 -6.62 -17.51
CA ARG A 104 10.06 -8.09 -17.37
C ARG A 104 11.45 -8.68 -17.13
N ALA A 105 12.44 -8.25 -17.90
CA ALA A 105 13.84 -8.66 -17.77
C ALA A 105 14.43 -8.25 -16.41
N THR A 106 14.10 -7.06 -15.92
CA THR A 106 14.46 -6.61 -14.56
C THR A 106 13.85 -7.51 -13.50
N ARG A 107 12.56 -7.86 -13.63
CA ARG A 107 11.88 -8.79 -12.70
C ARG A 107 12.58 -10.14 -12.66
N ASP A 108 12.81 -10.73 -13.82
CA ASP A 108 13.39 -12.08 -13.94
C ASP A 108 14.83 -12.11 -13.41
N TYR A 109 15.58 -11.02 -13.57
CA TYR A 109 16.90 -10.85 -12.97
C TYR A 109 16.88 -10.86 -11.44
N PHE A 110 15.94 -10.18 -10.79
CA PHE A 110 15.86 -10.20 -9.32
C PHE A 110 15.32 -11.53 -8.79
N ASN A 111 14.32 -12.10 -9.46
CA ASN A 111 13.76 -13.39 -9.07
C ASN A 111 14.78 -14.54 -9.19
N SER A 112 15.63 -14.53 -10.21
CA SER A 112 16.71 -15.53 -10.34
C SER A 112 17.78 -15.42 -9.24
N ARG A 113 17.84 -14.30 -8.53
CA ARG A 113 18.73 -14.06 -7.38
C ARG A 113 18.05 -14.27 -6.03
N GLY A 114 16.85 -14.85 -6.02
CA GLY A 114 16.06 -15.10 -4.80
C GLY A 114 15.36 -13.87 -4.23
N LEU A 115 15.40 -12.73 -4.92
CA LEU A 115 14.71 -11.51 -4.53
C LEU A 115 13.34 -11.46 -5.21
N SER A 116 12.31 -11.91 -4.51
CA SER A 116 10.92 -11.86 -5.00
C SER A 116 10.50 -10.42 -5.28
N THR A 117 10.53 -10.03 -6.55
CA THR A 117 10.19 -8.69 -7.02
C THR A 117 9.09 -8.80 -8.06
N THR A 118 8.08 -7.95 -7.97
CA THR A 118 6.97 -7.93 -8.95
C THR A 118 7.23 -6.90 -10.03
N SER A 119 6.69 -7.12 -11.24
CA SER A 119 6.73 -6.11 -12.32
C SER A 119 6.10 -4.79 -11.89
N TYR A 120 5.08 -4.84 -11.02
CA TYR A 120 4.42 -3.65 -10.50
C TYR A 120 5.35 -2.78 -9.64
N ILE A 121 6.16 -3.40 -8.78
CA ILE A 121 7.16 -2.66 -7.96
C ILE A 121 8.17 -1.96 -8.87
N ILE A 122 8.68 -2.67 -9.89
CA ILE A 122 9.62 -2.10 -10.85
C ILE A 122 8.98 -0.95 -11.62
N GLU A 123 7.74 -1.13 -12.10
CA GLU A 123 7.01 -0.08 -12.81
C GLU A 123 6.75 1.16 -11.94
N LEU A 124 6.41 0.98 -10.66
CA LEU A 124 6.26 2.06 -9.71
C LEU A 124 7.57 2.80 -9.46
N THR A 125 8.67 2.09 -9.21
CA THR A 125 10.00 2.70 -9.00
C THR A 125 10.41 3.47 -10.26
N VAL A 126 10.35 2.85 -11.43
CA VAL A 126 10.73 3.49 -12.70
C VAL A 126 9.84 4.71 -13.00
N ARG A 127 8.54 4.68 -12.69
CA ARG A 127 7.65 5.86 -12.79
C ARG A 127 7.96 6.94 -11.77
N GLN A 128 8.24 6.57 -10.53
CA GLN A 128 8.54 7.50 -9.44
C GLN A 128 9.77 8.34 -9.78
N TYR A 129 10.76 7.75 -10.44
CA TYR A 129 11.98 8.42 -10.90
C TYR A 129 11.90 8.95 -12.34
N GLY A 130 10.69 9.04 -12.92
CA GLY A 130 10.45 9.74 -14.19
C GLY A 130 10.90 9.01 -15.46
N ARG A 131 11.31 7.74 -15.37
CA ARG A 131 11.76 6.94 -16.52
C ARG A 131 10.60 6.43 -17.40
N LEU A 132 9.39 6.41 -16.85
CA LEU A 132 8.16 6.16 -17.59
C LEU A 132 7.27 7.40 -17.51
N SER A 133 6.89 7.93 -18.67
CA SER A 133 5.96 9.06 -18.74
C SER A 133 4.62 8.67 -18.10
N LYS A 134 4.13 9.49 -17.17
CA LYS A 134 2.75 9.39 -16.69
C LYS A 134 1.86 9.67 -17.89
N LYS A 135 1.16 8.65 -18.41
CA LYS A 135 0.06 8.87 -19.37
C LYS A 135 -0.85 9.92 -18.76
N LYS A 136 -0.93 11.08 -19.42
CA LYS A 136 -1.58 12.30 -18.94
C LYS A 136 -3.10 12.13 -18.99
N ASN A 137 -3.67 11.37 -18.06
CA ASN A 137 -5.09 11.43 -17.74
C ASN A 137 -5.25 12.10 -16.36
N GLY A 138 -5.32 13.43 -16.38
CA GLY A 138 -6.26 14.18 -15.54
C GLY A 138 -5.98 14.45 -14.06
N LEU A 139 -4.84 14.11 -13.45
CA LEU A 139 -4.52 14.64 -12.11
C LEU A 139 -3.02 14.86 -11.91
N ILE A 140 -2.64 16.14 -11.83
CA ILE A 140 -1.30 16.58 -11.48
C ILE A 140 -1.13 16.37 -9.97
N ILE A 141 -0.45 15.30 -9.58
CA ILE A 141 0.27 15.28 -8.30
C ILE A 141 1.72 15.64 -8.63
N SER A 142 2.02 16.93 -8.49
CA SER A 142 3.37 17.49 -8.52
C SER A 142 4.13 16.96 -7.30
N SER A 143 5.00 15.98 -7.52
CA SER A 143 5.93 15.50 -6.51
C SER A 143 7.11 16.48 -6.39
N ASN A 144 6.92 17.62 -5.73
CA ASN A 144 8.03 18.41 -5.21
C ASN A 144 8.33 17.92 -3.78
N ARG A 145 9.27 16.98 -3.63
CA ARG A 145 9.73 16.59 -2.29
C ARG A 145 11.24 16.34 -2.14
N LEU A 146 12.09 16.83 -3.05
CA LEU A 146 13.54 16.62 -2.89
C LEU A 146 14.46 17.83 -3.13
N GLU A 147 13.95 19.07 -3.25
CA GLU A 147 14.83 20.25 -3.36
C GLU A 147 14.43 21.41 -2.44
N ALA A 148 14.30 21.15 -1.13
CA ALA A 148 14.06 22.22 -0.14
C ALA A 148 14.88 22.12 1.15
N LYS A 149 16.04 21.44 1.12
CA LYS A 149 17.00 21.48 2.23
C LYS A 149 18.43 21.57 1.72
N GLY A 150 18.78 22.74 1.20
CA GLY A 150 20.16 23.13 0.90
C GLY A 150 20.25 24.65 0.81
N ASN A 151 21.08 25.24 1.67
CA ASN A 151 21.47 26.66 1.70
C ASN A 151 20.43 27.70 2.13
N LYS A 152 20.29 27.85 3.46
CA LYS A 152 20.32 29.18 4.09
C LYS A 152 21.23 29.12 5.31
N ASN A 153 22.52 29.34 5.09
CA ASN A 153 23.44 29.93 6.07
C ASN A 153 24.65 30.48 5.31
N LYS A 154 24.46 31.66 4.72
CA LYS A 154 25.53 32.60 4.36
C LYS A 154 24.98 34.03 4.49
N SER A 155 25.71 34.84 5.27
CA SER A 155 25.66 36.30 5.47
C SER A 155 24.34 36.88 6.01
N LEU A 156 24.32 37.69 7.07
CA LEU A 156 25.26 38.73 7.53
C LEU A 156 25.42 38.69 9.05
#